data_AF-A0A914Z859-F1
#
_entry.id   AF-A0A914Z859-F1
#
_cell.length_a   1.000
_cell.length_b   1.000
_cell.length_c   1.000
_cell.angle_alpha   90.00
_cell.angle_beta   90.00
_cell.angle_gamma   90.00
#
_symmetry.space_group_name_H-M   'P 1'
#
loop_
_entity.id
_entity.type
_entity.pdbx_description
1 polymer ?
#
loop_
_entity_poly.entity_id
_entity_poly.type
_entity_poly.pdbx_seq_one_letter_code
_entity_poly.pdbx_strand_id
1 'polypeptide(L)'
;MDQWNNEFCAAVEYNPKLINLFDQPPPLDLKDSNDAESIRKMREYFITKNSRKRQLVETVDKNTEMSGNHIKKQLCHIDLEYHQSQQLKYEIEQLREEFADLNSKTQMLQKENGALKTRLSKYQATDVIDRQRNQDARNRAKKKDAALEKQRQVIQQVENFLDERPGAVATLRKRFDFKENVLKSATTTTKNTNRPPPRGPPSVTTISTSSSNSNGSNGPIYSNARQPGQHRRSQSVQIPLRSRK
;
A
#
# COMPACT_ATOMS: atom_id res chain seq x y z
N MET A 1 23.87 33.48 -11.93
CA MET A 1 24.55 34.42 -11.01
C MET A 1 24.95 35.71 -11.72
N ASP A 2 24.83 35.80 -13.04
CA ASP A 2 25.50 36.85 -13.83
C ASP A 2 24.71 38.16 -13.94
N GLN A 3 23.39 38.12 -13.72
CA GLN A 3 22.54 39.31 -13.82
C GLN A 3 22.81 40.32 -12.71
N TRP A 4 23.01 39.85 -11.48
CA TRP A 4 23.32 40.71 -10.33
C TRP A 4 24.70 41.37 -10.45
N ASN A 5 25.70 40.62 -10.91
CA ASN A 5 27.04 41.16 -11.16
C ASN A 5 27.03 42.22 -12.27
N ASN A 6 26.24 42.02 -13.33
CA ASN A 6 26.12 43.00 -14.41
C ASN A 6 25.43 44.30 -13.95
N GLU A 7 24.38 44.20 -13.13
CA GLU A 7 23.68 45.37 -12.58
C GLU A 7 24.55 46.15 -11.58
N PHE A 8 25.31 45.46 -10.72
CA PHE A 8 26.24 46.09 -9.79
C PHE A 8 27.39 46.80 -10.52
N CYS A 9 28.00 46.14 -11.52
CA CYS A 9 29.08 46.74 -12.30
C CYS A 9 28.61 47.97 -13.11
N ALA A 10 27.38 47.95 -13.63
CA ALA A 10 26.80 49.11 -14.32
C ALA A 10 26.50 50.28 -13.36
N ALA A 11 26.08 49.99 -12.12
CA ALA A 11 25.82 51.01 -11.10
C ALA A 11 27.11 51.65 -10.54
N VAL A 12 28.26 50.98 -10.69
CA VAL A 12 29.58 51.40 -10.19
C VAL A 12 30.42 52.06 -11.29
N GLU A 13 29.84 52.44 -12.44
CA GLU A 13 30.54 53.23 -13.46
C GLU A 13 31.13 54.52 -12.86
N TYR A 14 32.45 54.51 -12.69
CA TYR A 14 33.22 55.56 -12.06
C TYR A 14 33.23 56.81 -12.95
N ASN A 15 32.47 57.83 -12.56
CA ASN A 15 32.45 59.11 -13.25
C ASN A 15 33.15 60.18 -12.39
N PRO A 16 34.44 60.49 -12.63
CA PRO A 16 35.25 61.37 -11.77
C PRO A 16 34.72 62.81 -11.70
N LYS A 17 33.89 63.24 -12.66
CA LYS A 17 33.27 64.57 -12.67
C LYS A 17 32.11 64.70 -11.66
N LEU A 18 31.50 63.58 -11.24
CA LEU A 18 30.47 63.53 -10.19
C LEU A 18 31.07 63.47 -8.77
N ILE A 19 32.38 63.25 -8.63
CA ILE A 19 33.08 63.02 -7.35
C ILE A 19 33.71 64.31 -6.78
N ASN A 20 33.64 65.44 -7.50
CA ASN A 20 33.98 66.74 -6.91
C ASN A 20 32.88 67.19 -5.94
N LEU A 21 32.86 66.57 -4.75
CA LEU A 21 31.91 66.86 -3.66
C LEU A 21 32.04 68.29 -3.11
N PHE A 22 33.12 68.99 -3.46
CA PHE A 22 33.41 70.35 -3.02
C PHE A 22 33.74 71.25 -4.22
N ASP A 23 32.98 72.34 -4.36
CA ASP A 23 33.30 73.44 -5.29
C ASP A 23 34.72 73.97 -5.08
N GLN A 24 35.35 74.48 -6.13
CA GLN A 24 36.68 75.07 -6.08
C GLN A 24 36.75 76.30 -5.13
N PRO A 25 37.91 76.56 -4.51
CA PRO A 25 38.08 77.75 -3.67
C PRO A 25 37.91 79.04 -4.46
N PRO A 26 37.39 80.12 -3.84
CA PRO A 26 37.32 81.42 -4.48
C PRO A 26 38.73 81.91 -4.85
N PRO A 27 38.90 82.62 -5.98
CA PRO A 27 40.20 83.14 -6.39
C PRO A 27 40.74 84.15 -5.37
N LEU A 28 42.03 84.04 -5.06
CA LEU A 28 42.74 84.94 -4.15
C LEU A 28 43.34 86.09 -4.98
N ASP A 29 42.70 87.26 -4.93
CA ASP A 29 43.11 88.44 -5.71
C ASP A 29 43.65 89.53 -4.76
N LEU A 30 44.91 89.40 -4.33
CA LEU A 30 45.54 90.32 -3.37
C LEU A 30 45.95 91.62 -4.09
N LYS A 31 45.11 92.65 -4.04
CA LYS A 31 45.38 93.93 -4.70
C LYS A 31 46.35 94.83 -3.93
N ASP A 32 46.36 94.73 -2.59
CA ASP A 32 47.21 95.50 -1.67
C ASP A 32 47.67 94.64 -0.49
N SER A 33 48.66 95.11 0.28
CA SER A 33 49.17 94.44 1.50
C SER A 33 48.13 94.33 2.65
N ASN A 34 46.94 94.93 2.50
CA ASN A 34 45.86 94.94 3.49
C ASN A 34 44.51 94.49 2.91
N ASP A 35 44.50 93.50 2.02
CA ASP A 35 43.26 92.93 1.47
C ASP A 35 42.58 91.96 2.46
N ALA A 36 42.04 92.54 3.53
CA ALA A 36 41.33 91.81 4.58
C ALA A 36 40.03 91.15 4.10
N GLU A 37 39.43 91.63 3.02
CA GLU A 37 38.18 91.10 2.45
C GLU A 37 38.42 89.79 1.70
N SER A 38 39.46 89.72 0.85
CA SER A 38 39.82 88.46 0.16
C SER A 38 40.24 87.37 1.16
N ILE A 39 40.98 87.74 2.22
CA ILE A 39 41.34 86.83 3.30
C ILE A 39 40.11 86.35 4.08
N ARG A 40 39.13 87.23 4.36
CA ARG A 40 37.88 86.86 5.04
C ARG A 40 37.06 85.86 4.22
N LYS A 41 36.84 86.13 2.94
CA LYS A 41 36.11 85.24 2.02
C LYS A 41 36.73 83.85 1.95
N MET A 42 38.05 83.77 1.89
CA MET A 42 38.77 82.50 1.87
C MET A 42 38.66 81.75 3.20
N ARG A 43 38.73 82.46 4.34
CA ARG A 43 38.51 81.86 5.68
C ARG A 43 37.08 81.31 5.81
N GLU A 44 36.08 82.10 5.43
CA GLU A 44 34.67 81.68 5.45
C GLU A 44 34.42 80.47 4.54
N TYR A 45 35.03 80.44 3.35
CA TYR A 45 34.99 79.29 2.45
C TYR A 45 35.53 78.03 3.14
N PHE A 46 36.74 78.06 3.71
CA PHE A 46 37.33 76.88 4.34
C PHE A 46 36.60 76.45 5.61
N ILE A 47 36.08 77.40 6.41
CA ILE A 47 35.23 77.10 7.58
C ILE A 47 33.97 76.37 7.14
N THR A 48 33.28 76.88 6.12
CA THR A 48 32.05 76.30 5.58
C THR A 48 32.30 74.92 4.98
N LYS A 49 33.38 74.75 4.21
CA LYS A 49 33.76 73.46 3.62
C LYS A 49 34.15 72.44 4.67
N ASN A 50 34.90 72.83 5.70
CA ASN A 50 35.22 71.94 6.82
C ASN A 50 33.98 71.55 7.62
N SER A 51 33.01 72.45 7.79
CA SER A 51 31.71 72.11 8.38
C SER A 51 30.94 71.08 7.55
N ARG A 52 30.82 71.30 6.23
CA ARG A 52 30.18 70.37 5.30
C ARG A 52 30.88 69.01 5.25
N LYS A 53 32.21 68.98 5.27
CA LYS A 53 32.99 67.73 5.33
C LYS A 53 32.68 66.95 6.62
N ARG A 54 32.61 67.62 7.77
CA ARG A 54 32.25 66.97 9.04
C ARG A 54 30.85 66.37 8.99
N GLN A 55 29.86 67.10 8.48
CA GLN A 55 28.49 66.59 8.32
C GLN A 55 28.42 65.38 7.38
N LEU A 56 29.19 65.41 6.29
CA LEU A 56 29.27 64.28 5.36
C LEU A 56 29.87 63.05 6.02
N VAL A 57 30.99 63.20 6.74
CA VAL A 57 31.63 62.10 7.48
C VAL A 57 30.64 61.50 8.48
N GLU A 58 29.95 62.34 9.26
CA GLU A 58 28.95 61.86 10.21
C GLU A 58 27.79 61.11 9.53
N THR A 59 27.36 61.57 8.36
CA THR A 59 26.31 60.90 7.57
C THR A 59 26.78 59.56 7.02
N VAL A 60 28.02 59.51 6.53
CA VAL A 60 28.64 58.27 6.03
C VAL A 60 28.81 57.27 7.18
N ASP A 61 29.33 57.70 8.33
CA ASP A 61 29.53 56.83 9.50
C ASP A 61 28.19 56.22 9.97
N LYS A 62 27.14 57.05 10.08
CA LYS A 62 25.78 56.59 10.42
C LYS A 62 25.25 55.59 9.40
N ASN A 63 25.40 55.87 8.10
CA ASN A 63 24.96 54.96 7.05
C ASN A 63 25.75 53.65 7.07
N THR A 64 27.06 53.70 7.26
CA THR A 64 27.92 52.51 7.37
C THR A 64 27.52 51.67 8.58
N GLU A 65 27.23 52.28 9.72
CA GLU A 65 26.74 51.57 10.90
C GLU A 65 25.38 50.92 10.63
N MET A 66 24.42 51.66 10.06
CA MET A 66 23.09 51.12 9.73
C MET A 66 23.16 49.97 8.73
N SER A 67 23.92 50.13 7.64
CA SER A 67 24.13 49.07 6.64
C SER A 67 24.83 47.87 7.25
N GLY A 68 25.86 48.07 8.07
CA GLY A 68 26.54 46.99 8.79
C GLY A 68 25.59 46.22 9.71
N ASN A 69 24.72 46.92 10.43
CA ASN A 69 23.71 46.30 11.29
C ASN A 69 22.63 45.56 10.48
N HIS A 70 22.21 46.10 9.33
CA HIS A 70 21.29 45.41 8.44
C HIS A 70 21.89 44.11 7.91
N ILE A 71 23.13 44.14 7.42
CA ILE A 71 23.84 42.96 6.93
C ILE A 71 23.96 41.90 8.04
N LYS A 72 24.37 42.29 9.25
CA LYS A 72 24.44 41.35 10.39
C LYS A 72 23.10 40.67 10.67
N LYS A 73 22.00 41.43 10.69
CA LYS A 73 20.65 40.87 10.90
C LYS A 73 20.27 39.90 9.79
N GLN A 74 20.54 40.23 8.53
CA GLN A 74 20.26 39.34 7.40
C GLN A 74 21.08 38.05 7.48
N LEU A 75 22.37 38.13 7.81
CA LEU A 75 23.21 36.94 7.97
C LEU A 75 22.69 36.03 9.10
N CYS A 76 22.36 36.58 10.27
CA CYS A 76 21.79 35.80 11.37
C CYS A 76 20.45 35.14 10.97
N HIS A 77 19.62 35.82 10.18
CA HIS A 77 18.35 35.27 9.71
C HIS A 77 18.58 34.10 8.75
N ILE A 78 19.47 34.28 7.78
CA ILE A 78 19.84 33.22 6.82
C ILE A 78 20.42 32.01 7.55
N ASP A 79 21.29 32.20 8.53
CA ASP A 79 21.86 31.11 9.32
C ASP A 79 20.77 30.33 10.09
N LEU A 80 19.80 31.05 10.68
CA LEU A 80 18.67 30.44 11.36
C LEU A 80 17.80 29.63 10.39
N GLU A 81 17.44 30.20 9.24
CA GLU A 81 16.66 29.52 8.20
C GLU A 81 17.39 28.30 7.65
N TYR A 82 18.72 28.39 7.47
CA TYR A 82 19.55 27.27 7.05
C TYR A 82 19.48 26.13 8.07
N HIS A 83 19.66 26.42 9.36
CA HIS A 83 19.57 25.41 10.41
C HIS A 83 18.20 24.75 10.48
N GLN A 84 17.12 25.54 10.38
CA GLN A 84 15.75 25.01 10.34
C GLN A 84 15.53 24.12 9.11
N SER A 85 16.03 24.53 7.94
CA SER A 85 15.96 23.72 6.72
C SER A 85 16.68 22.38 6.88
N GLN A 86 17.85 22.36 7.52
CA GLN A 86 18.58 21.12 7.78
C GLN A 86 17.85 20.21 8.76
N GLN A 87 17.27 20.76 9.83
CA GLN A 87 16.46 19.99 10.78
C GLN A 87 15.26 19.32 10.09
N LEU A 88 14.52 20.08 9.28
CA LEU A 88 13.38 19.54 8.53
C LEU A 88 13.80 18.46 7.52
N LYS A 89 14.95 18.62 6.85
CA LYS A 89 15.48 17.60 5.94
C LYS A 89 15.82 16.30 6.68
N TYR A 90 16.42 16.41 7.86
CA TYR A 90 16.74 15.26 8.69
C TYR A 90 15.47 14.55 9.17
N GLU A 91 14.47 15.30 9.64
CA GLU A 91 13.17 14.75 10.07
C GLU A 91 12.44 14.05 8.91
N ILE A 92 12.45 14.64 7.71
CA ILE A 92 11.88 14.01 6.51
C ILE A 92 12.57 12.67 6.21
N GLU A 93 13.89 12.60 6.34
CA GLU A 93 14.63 11.37 6.06
C GLU A 93 14.33 10.28 7.11
N GLN A 94 14.27 10.64 8.39
CA GLN A 94 13.85 9.72 9.45
C GLN A 94 12.44 9.17 9.20
N LEU A 95 11.47 10.05 8.90
CA LEU A 95 10.10 9.63 8.62
C LEU A 95 9.99 8.74 7.38
N ARG A 96 10.85 8.94 6.37
CA ARG A 96 10.92 8.07 5.19
C ARG A 96 11.44 6.68 5.54
N GLU A 97 12.47 6.60 6.38
CA GLU A 97 13.01 5.32 6.87
C GLU A 97 11.95 4.56 7.69
N GLU A 98 11.32 5.22 8.65
CA GLU A 98 10.24 4.63 9.45
C GLU A 98 9.06 4.17 8.59
N PHE A 99 8.68 4.97 7.60
CA PHE A 99 7.63 4.61 6.65
C PHE A 99 8.00 3.38 5.82
N ALA A 100 9.26 3.30 5.36
CA ALA A 100 9.75 2.15 4.60
C ALA A 100 9.69 0.86 5.43
N ASP A 101 10.11 0.92 6.69
CA ASP A 101 10.06 -0.20 7.64
C ASP A 101 8.63 -0.65 7.91
N LEU A 102 7.73 0.30 8.21
CA LEU A 102 6.32 0.00 8.47
C LEU A 102 5.62 -0.58 7.24
N ASN A 103 5.94 -0.06 6.05
CA ASN A 103 5.43 -0.58 4.78
C ASN A 103 5.92 -2.00 4.52
N SER A 104 7.21 -2.29 4.76
CA SER A 104 7.76 -3.64 4.67
C SER A 104 7.03 -4.61 5.61
N LYS A 105 6.82 -4.22 6.87
CA LYS A 105 6.07 -5.02 7.86
C LYS A 105 4.61 -5.25 7.42
N THR A 106 3.97 -4.22 6.88
CA THR A 106 2.59 -4.31 6.37
C THR A 106 2.51 -5.32 5.22
N GLN A 107 3.45 -5.28 4.28
CA GLN A 107 3.50 -6.24 3.17
C GLN A 107 3.74 -7.67 3.65
N MET A 108 4.61 -7.87 4.65
CA MET A 108 4.83 -9.20 5.25
C MET A 108 3.54 -9.75 5.87
N LEU A 109 2.85 -8.94 6.68
CA LEU A 109 1.60 -9.33 7.31
C LEU A 109 0.48 -9.60 6.29
N GLN A 110 0.43 -8.82 5.20
CA GLN A 110 -0.52 -9.07 4.12
C GLN A 110 -0.28 -10.42 3.43
N LYS A 111 0.99 -10.75 3.15
CA LYS A 111 1.37 -12.06 2.58
C LYS A 111 1.00 -13.20 3.52
N GLU A 112 1.32 -13.09 4.81
CA GLU A 112 0.96 -14.09 5.81
C GLU A 112 -0.56 -14.26 5.94
N ASN A 113 -1.30 -13.15 6.01
CA ASN A 113 -2.76 -13.17 6.08
C ASN A 113 -3.36 -13.87 4.84
N GLY A 114 -2.81 -13.60 3.65
CA GLY A 114 -3.17 -14.29 2.42
C GLY A 114 -2.92 -15.79 2.50
N ALA A 115 -1.73 -16.20 2.94
CA ALA A 115 -1.37 -17.61 3.11
C ALA A 115 -2.29 -18.34 4.11
N LEU A 116 -2.61 -17.69 5.23
CA LEU A 116 -3.53 -18.23 6.23
C LEU A 116 -4.95 -18.37 5.70
N LYS A 117 -5.46 -17.39 4.95
CA LYS A 117 -6.77 -17.47 4.28
C LYS A 117 -6.82 -18.63 3.30
N THR A 118 -5.78 -18.81 2.47
CA THR A 118 -5.70 -19.95 1.55
C THR A 118 -5.69 -21.28 2.30
N ARG A 119 -4.92 -21.40 3.39
CA ARG A 119 -4.86 -22.62 4.21
C ARG A 119 -6.20 -22.91 4.88
N LEU A 120 -6.87 -21.89 5.41
CA LEU A 120 -8.19 -22.01 6.01
C LEU A 120 -9.23 -22.50 5.00
N SER A 121 -9.23 -21.93 3.79
CA SER A 121 -10.13 -22.35 2.71
C SER A 121 -9.92 -23.82 2.33
N LYS A 122 -8.65 -24.29 2.26
CA LYS A 122 -8.35 -25.71 2.01
C LYS A 122 -8.93 -26.61 3.11
N TYR A 123 -8.72 -26.26 4.39
CA TYR A 123 -9.26 -27.06 5.49
C TYR A 123 -10.78 -27.09 5.51
N GLN A 124 -11.44 -25.95 5.25
CA GLN A 124 -12.89 -25.90 5.14
C GLN A 124 -13.40 -26.78 3.99
N ALA A 125 -12.72 -26.79 2.84
CA ALA A 125 -13.08 -27.66 1.72
C ALA A 125 -12.92 -29.15 2.07
N THR A 126 -11.81 -29.53 2.69
CA THR A 126 -11.57 -30.91 3.14
C THR A 126 -12.62 -31.36 4.16
N ASP A 127 -12.93 -30.52 5.15
CA ASP A 127 -13.93 -30.81 6.18
C ASP A 127 -15.34 -31.01 5.58
N VAL A 128 -15.72 -30.22 4.58
CA VAL A 128 -16.97 -30.43 3.82
C VAL A 128 -16.98 -31.79 3.11
N ILE A 129 -15.88 -32.16 2.44
CA ILE A 129 -15.74 -33.45 1.75
C ILE A 129 -15.83 -34.61 2.75
N ASP A 130 -15.16 -34.51 3.90
CA ASP A 130 -15.16 -35.56 4.91
C ASP A 130 -16.54 -35.74 5.54
N ARG A 131 -17.26 -34.64 5.82
CA ARG A 131 -18.65 -34.70 6.26
C ARG A 131 -19.55 -35.39 5.23
N GLN A 132 -19.39 -35.06 3.96
CA GLN A 132 -20.15 -35.69 2.87
C GLN A 132 -19.85 -37.19 2.79
N ARG A 133 -18.56 -37.57 2.80
CA ARG A 133 -18.11 -38.97 2.77
C ARG A 133 -18.67 -39.77 3.94
N ASN A 134 -18.67 -39.18 5.13
CA ASN A 134 -19.23 -39.79 6.34
C ASN A 134 -20.75 -39.99 6.22
N GLN A 135 -21.47 -39.02 5.68
CA GLN A 135 -22.90 -39.14 5.43
C GLN A 135 -23.22 -40.23 4.39
N ASP A 136 -22.44 -40.30 3.32
CA ASP A 136 -22.59 -41.34 2.28
C ASP A 136 -22.24 -42.74 2.82
N ALA A 137 -21.27 -42.85 3.72
CA ALA A 137 -20.97 -44.11 4.42
C ALA A 137 -22.14 -44.55 5.31
N ARG A 138 -22.71 -43.64 6.10
CA ARG A 138 -23.90 -43.91 6.93
C ARG A 138 -25.10 -44.33 6.08
N ASN A 139 -25.33 -43.65 4.95
CA ASN A 139 -26.42 -44.00 4.03
C ASN A 139 -26.22 -45.38 3.40
N ARG A 140 -24.99 -45.74 3.03
CA ARG A 140 -24.67 -47.08 2.51
C ARG A 140 -24.85 -48.16 3.56
N ALA A 141 -24.41 -47.93 4.80
CA ALA A 141 -24.62 -48.86 5.91
C ALA A 141 -26.12 -49.12 6.14
N LYS A 142 -26.93 -48.06 6.25
CA LYS A 142 -28.39 -48.18 6.38
C LYS A 142 -29.04 -48.99 5.25
N LYS A 143 -28.62 -48.76 3.99
CA LYS A 143 -29.13 -49.53 2.83
C LYS A 143 -28.74 -51.00 2.92
N LYS A 144 -27.51 -51.31 3.35
CA LYS A 144 -27.04 -52.69 3.54
C LYS A 144 -27.82 -53.39 4.65
N ASP A 145 -28.01 -52.72 5.79
CA ASP A 145 -28.75 -53.27 6.93
C ASP A 145 -30.22 -53.54 6.54
N ALA A 146 -30.86 -52.62 5.82
CA ALA A 146 -32.22 -52.82 5.31
C ALA A 146 -32.32 -54.01 4.33
N ALA A 147 -31.29 -54.25 3.51
CA ALA A 147 -31.26 -55.41 2.61
C ALA A 147 -31.08 -56.73 3.38
N LEU A 148 -30.21 -56.75 4.39
CA LEU A 148 -30.04 -57.90 5.28
C LEU A 148 -31.32 -58.22 6.04
N GLU A 149 -32.03 -57.21 6.52
CA GLU A 149 -33.31 -57.39 7.21
C GLU A 149 -34.38 -57.98 6.29
N LYS A 150 -34.49 -57.51 5.05
CA LYS A 150 -35.36 -58.13 4.05
C LYS A 150 -35.00 -59.58 3.78
N GLN A 151 -33.70 -59.90 3.68
CA GLN A 151 -33.25 -61.28 3.48
C GLN A 151 -33.60 -62.16 4.68
N ARG A 152 -33.44 -61.67 5.91
CA ARG A 152 -33.86 -62.37 7.13
C ARG A 152 -35.36 -62.66 7.14
N GLN A 153 -36.19 -61.67 6.77
CA GLN A 153 -37.64 -61.86 6.66
C GLN A 153 -38.01 -62.92 5.63
N VAL A 154 -37.34 -62.97 4.48
CA VAL A 154 -37.57 -64.00 3.46
C VAL A 154 -37.18 -65.39 3.98
N ILE A 155 -36.03 -65.52 4.66
CA ILE A 155 -35.62 -66.79 5.28
C ILE A 155 -36.67 -67.25 6.29
N GLN A 156 -37.11 -66.35 7.17
CA GLN A 156 -38.13 -66.65 8.17
C GLN A 156 -39.47 -67.06 7.56
N GLN A 157 -39.89 -66.43 6.45
CA GLN A 157 -41.07 -66.87 5.71
C GLN A 157 -40.90 -68.28 5.16
N VAL A 158 -39.75 -68.60 4.56
CA VAL A 158 -39.46 -69.95 4.04
C VAL A 158 -39.44 -70.99 5.17
N GLU A 159 -38.85 -70.67 6.32
CA GLU A 159 -38.87 -71.53 7.52
C GLU A 159 -40.29 -71.79 8.00
N ASN A 160 -41.12 -70.75 8.15
CA ASN A 160 -42.52 -70.90 8.52
C ASN A 160 -43.32 -71.76 7.52
N PHE A 161 -43.08 -71.61 6.21
CA PHE A 161 -43.70 -72.45 5.18
C PHE A 161 -43.30 -73.94 5.28
N LEU A 162 -42.08 -74.23 5.75
CA LEU A 162 -41.59 -75.60 5.94
C LEU A 162 -42.17 -76.21 7.23
N ASP A 163 -42.28 -75.43 8.30
CA ASP A 163 -42.83 -75.87 9.58
C ASP A 163 -44.36 -76.06 9.56
N GLU A 164 -45.10 -75.24 8.80
CA GLU A 164 -46.56 -75.37 8.69
C GLU A 164 -47.04 -76.56 7.83
N ARG A 165 -46.15 -77.36 7.22
CA ARG A 165 -46.56 -78.49 6.37
C ARG A 165 -45.74 -79.77 6.57
N PRO A 166 -46.08 -80.61 7.56
CA PRO A 166 -45.49 -81.94 7.74
C PRO A 166 -45.82 -82.96 6.64
N GLY A 167 -46.49 -82.57 5.54
CA GLY A 167 -47.06 -83.49 4.54
C GLY A 167 -46.65 -83.27 3.07
N ALA A 168 -45.87 -82.24 2.72
CA ALA A 168 -45.58 -81.92 1.31
C ALA A 168 -44.10 -82.07 0.88
N VAL A 169 -43.16 -82.06 1.83
CA VAL A 169 -41.73 -82.24 1.53
C VAL A 169 -41.44 -83.67 1.05
N ALA A 170 -42.15 -84.66 1.59
CA ALA A 170 -42.10 -86.06 1.13
C ALA A 170 -42.58 -86.22 -0.33
N THR A 171 -43.47 -85.34 -0.80
CA THR A 171 -44.04 -85.40 -2.15
C THR A 171 -43.16 -84.70 -3.19
N LEU A 172 -42.37 -83.69 -2.79
CA LEU A 172 -41.44 -82.99 -3.67
C LEU A 172 -40.13 -83.76 -3.88
N ARG A 173 -39.62 -84.46 -2.85
CA ARG A 173 -38.47 -85.38 -3.02
C ARG A 173 -38.78 -86.48 -4.03
N LYS A 174 -40.02 -86.99 -4.04
CA LYS A 174 -40.51 -87.95 -5.05
C LYS A 174 -40.68 -87.37 -6.46
N ARG A 175 -40.71 -86.04 -6.65
CA ARG A 175 -40.84 -85.42 -7.99
C ARG A 175 -39.51 -84.97 -8.61
N PHE A 176 -38.43 -84.86 -7.82
CA PHE A 176 -37.10 -84.57 -8.36
C PHE A 176 -36.37 -85.82 -8.86
N ASP A 177 -36.58 -86.99 -8.25
CA ASP A 177 -36.06 -88.27 -8.78
C ASP A 177 -36.75 -88.71 -10.09
N PHE A 178 -37.91 -88.14 -10.43
CA PHE A 178 -38.68 -88.54 -11.63
C PHE A 178 -38.37 -87.70 -12.89
N LYS A 179 -37.54 -86.66 -12.79
CA LYS A 179 -37.26 -85.74 -13.91
C LYS A 179 -35.82 -85.73 -14.41
N GLU A 180 -34.95 -86.60 -13.91
CA GLU A 180 -33.57 -86.72 -14.42
C GLU A 180 -33.44 -87.62 -15.66
N ASN A 181 -34.53 -88.28 -16.09
CA ASN A 181 -34.49 -89.27 -17.18
C ASN A 181 -35.20 -88.89 -18.50
N VAL A 182 -35.69 -87.66 -18.71
CA VAL A 182 -36.50 -87.32 -19.92
C VAL A 182 -36.06 -86.04 -20.67
N LEU A 183 -34.85 -85.52 -20.48
CA LEU A 183 -34.36 -84.45 -21.39
C LEU A 183 -32.89 -84.61 -21.78
N LYS A 184 -32.60 -85.75 -22.42
CA LYS A 184 -31.56 -85.84 -23.45
C LYS A 184 -32.24 -85.90 -24.82
N SER A 185 -32.48 -84.75 -25.45
CA SER A 185 -32.56 -84.58 -26.93
C SER A 185 -33.26 -83.26 -27.32
N ALA A 186 -32.49 -82.23 -27.68
CA ALA A 186 -32.72 -81.34 -28.83
C ALA A 186 -31.70 -80.19 -28.85
N THR A 187 -30.78 -80.31 -29.81
CA THR A 187 -29.94 -79.30 -30.48
C THR A 187 -30.78 -78.06 -30.89
N THR A 188 -30.32 -76.81 -31.03
CA THR A 188 -29.23 -76.30 -31.89
C THR A 188 -29.06 -74.77 -31.72
N THR A 189 -27.81 -74.30 -31.72
CA THR A 189 -27.24 -73.11 -32.41
C THR A 189 -28.00 -71.76 -32.46
N THR A 190 -27.38 -70.70 -31.91
CA THR A 190 -27.10 -69.46 -32.67
C THR A 190 -25.78 -68.82 -32.20
N LYS A 191 -24.88 -68.63 -33.16
CA LYS A 191 -23.68 -67.76 -33.09
C LYS A 191 -24.15 -66.30 -32.99
N ASN A 192 -23.54 -65.47 -32.15
CA ASN A 192 -23.10 -64.16 -32.63
C ASN A 192 -21.96 -63.56 -31.81
N THR A 193 -21.08 -62.91 -32.57
CA THR A 193 -19.80 -62.29 -32.28
C THR A 193 -19.90 -61.07 -31.36
N ASN A 194 -18.93 -60.87 -30.47
CA ASN A 194 -18.00 -59.74 -30.55
C ASN A 194 -17.07 -59.68 -29.34
N ARG A 195 -15.79 -59.85 -29.62
CA ARG A 195 -14.62 -59.49 -28.81
C ARG A 195 -13.77 -58.56 -29.71
N PRO A 196 -12.70 -57.93 -29.21
CA PRO A 196 -12.53 -56.75 -28.35
C PRO A 196 -11.93 -55.56 -29.17
N PRO A 197 -11.34 -54.47 -28.61
CA PRO A 197 -9.95 -54.53 -28.12
C PRO A 197 -9.62 -53.68 -26.87
N PRO A 198 -8.40 -53.83 -26.31
CA PRO A 198 -7.92 -53.17 -25.10
C PRO A 198 -7.13 -51.88 -25.40
N ARG A 199 -6.96 -51.01 -24.39
CA ARG A 199 -5.92 -49.95 -24.23
C ARG A 199 -6.29 -49.18 -22.95
N GLY A 200 -5.49 -49.19 -21.88
CA GLY A 200 -4.22 -48.49 -21.71
C GLY A 200 -4.42 -47.45 -20.59
N PRO A 201 -3.45 -47.19 -19.69
CA PRO A 201 -3.62 -46.22 -18.62
C PRO A 201 -3.44 -44.79 -19.17
N PRO A 202 -4.23 -43.79 -18.74
CA PRO A 202 -3.90 -42.41 -19.05
C PRO A 202 -2.93 -41.82 -18.02
N SER A 203 -1.94 -41.14 -18.59
CA SER A 203 -0.88 -40.36 -17.96
C SER A 203 -1.33 -39.37 -16.90
N VAL A 204 -0.43 -39.18 -15.93
CA VAL A 204 -0.30 -38.00 -15.09
C VAL A 204 -0.07 -36.77 -15.98
N THR A 205 -0.97 -35.79 -15.91
CA THR A 205 -0.74 -34.45 -16.44
C THR A 205 -0.23 -33.57 -15.31
N THR A 206 1.06 -33.25 -15.37
CA THR A 206 1.70 -32.18 -14.60
C THR A 206 1.10 -30.85 -15.03
N ILE A 207 0.38 -30.16 -14.14
CA ILE A 207 0.06 -28.75 -14.34
C ILE A 207 1.26 -27.95 -13.85
N SER A 208 2.10 -27.55 -14.80
CA SER A 208 3.09 -26.50 -14.60
C SER A 208 2.36 -25.16 -14.43
N THR A 209 2.48 -24.55 -13.26
CA THR A 209 2.15 -23.14 -13.05
C THR A 209 3.18 -22.28 -13.80
N SER A 210 2.86 -21.90 -15.03
CA SER A 210 3.55 -20.81 -15.73
C SER A 210 3.06 -19.48 -15.18
N SER A 211 3.89 -18.86 -14.36
CA SER A 211 3.85 -17.44 -14.00
C SER A 211 4.11 -16.59 -15.24
N SER A 212 3.07 -15.96 -15.76
CA SER A 212 3.18 -14.82 -16.67
C SER A 212 3.31 -13.54 -15.84
N ASN A 213 4.51 -12.98 -15.85
CA ASN A 213 4.77 -11.58 -15.56
C ASN A 213 3.97 -10.71 -16.53
N SER A 214 3.00 -9.95 -16.02
CA SER A 214 2.55 -8.73 -16.69
C SER A 214 3.22 -7.54 -16.01
N ASN A 215 4.32 -7.08 -16.61
CA ASN A 215 4.70 -5.68 -16.56
C ASN A 215 3.57 -4.88 -17.21
N GLY A 216 2.91 -4.05 -16.40
CA GLY A 216 1.82 -3.19 -16.84
C GLY A 216 1.60 -2.12 -15.81
N SER A 217 2.35 -1.04 -15.93
CA SER A 217 2.08 0.24 -15.29
C SER A 217 0.62 0.62 -15.51
N ASN A 218 -0.14 0.85 -14.43
CA ASN A 218 -1.26 1.79 -14.42
C ASN A 218 -1.56 2.16 -12.96
N GLY A 219 -1.55 3.46 -12.69
CA GLY A 219 -1.68 4.04 -11.35
C GLY A 219 -3.04 3.83 -10.68
N PRO A 220 -3.19 4.24 -9.42
CA PRO A 220 -4.43 4.05 -8.68
C PRO A 220 -5.52 4.98 -9.20
N ILE A 221 -6.55 4.39 -9.80
CA ILE A 221 -7.85 5.03 -10.04
C ILE A 221 -8.56 5.12 -8.69
N TYR A 222 -8.69 6.34 -8.17
CA TYR A 222 -9.62 6.66 -7.09
C TYR A 222 -11.06 6.59 -7.63
N SER A 223 -11.82 5.58 -7.24
CA SER A 223 -13.27 5.59 -7.36
C SER A 223 -13.93 4.60 -6.41
N ASN A 224 -14.19 5.05 -5.18
CA ASN A 224 -15.29 4.47 -4.40
C ASN A 224 -16.48 5.40 -4.46
N ALA A 225 -17.44 4.98 -5.29
CA ALA A 225 -18.77 5.52 -5.38
C ALA A 225 -19.49 5.42 -4.03
N ARG A 226 -20.10 6.54 -3.64
CA ARG A 226 -21.15 6.58 -2.61
C ARG A 226 -22.30 5.65 -3.00
N GLN A 227 -22.78 4.86 -2.04
CA GLN A 227 -24.19 4.47 -2.01
C GLN A 227 -24.83 4.87 -0.67
N PRO A 228 -26.14 5.21 -0.69
CA PRO A 228 -26.79 5.95 0.38
C PRO A 228 -27.52 5.04 1.38
N GLY A 229 -27.59 5.51 2.63
CA GLY A 229 -28.76 5.37 3.49
C GLY A 229 -29.17 3.97 3.96
N GLN A 230 -28.72 3.59 5.15
CA GLN A 230 -29.62 2.98 6.15
C GLN A 230 -29.26 3.53 7.53
N HIS A 231 -30.23 4.24 8.11
CA HIS A 231 -30.22 4.67 9.50
C HIS A 231 -30.16 3.47 10.44
N ARG A 232 -29.21 3.47 11.39
CA ARG A 232 -29.49 2.92 12.72
C ARG A 232 -28.92 3.82 13.80
N ARG A 233 -29.87 4.51 14.44
CA ARG A 233 -29.77 5.19 15.73
C ARG A 233 -29.27 4.20 16.78
N SER A 234 -28.27 4.56 17.57
CA SER A 234 -28.03 3.97 18.88
C SER A 234 -27.57 5.10 19.79
N GLN A 235 -28.38 5.36 20.82
CA GLN A 235 -28.16 6.39 21.81
C GLN A 235 -27.16 5.90 22.89
N SER A 236 -26.45 6.88 23.45
CA SER A 236 -25.96 7.00 24.83
C SER A 236 -24.99 5.96 25.40
N VAL A 237 -23.81 6.42 25.82
CA VAL A 237 -23.41 6.47 27.25
C VAL A 237 -22.55 7.73 27.46
N GLN A 238 -23.01 8.65 28.31
CA GLN A 238 -22.19 9.73 28.88
C GLN A 238 -21.33 9.17 30.01
N ILE A 239 -20.02 9.41 29.97
CA ILE A 239 -19.10 9.10 31.07
C ILE A 239 -18.92 10.38 31.91
N PRO A 240 -19.23 10.39 33.22
CA PRO A 240 -18.97 11.55 34.07
C PRO A 240 -17.48 11.70 34.38
N LEU A 241 -16.97 12.92 34.21
CA LEU A 241 -15.64 13.34 34.64
C LEU A 241 -15.57 13.27 36.18
N ARG A 242 -14.64 12.45 36.70
CA ARG A 242 -14.22 12.53 38.10
C ARG A 242 -13.32 13.74 38.29
N SER A 243 -13.83 14.70 39.05
CA SER A 243 -13.05 15.75 39.71
C SER A 243 -11.92 15.14 40.54
N ARG A 244 -10.68 15.59 40.29
CA ARG A 244 -9.58 15.43 41.25
C ARG A 244 -9.49 16.73 42.06
N LYS A 245 -9.42 16.54 43.37
CA LYS A 245 -9.04 17.52 44.39
C LYS A 245 -7.64 18.07 44.12
#